data_AF-A0A7W1HWM4-F1
#
_entry.id   AF-A0A7W1HWM4-F1
#
_cell.length_a   1.000
_cell.length_b   1.000
_cell.length_c   1.000
_cell.angle_alpha   90.00
_cell.angle_beta   90.00
_cell.angle_gamma   90.00
#
_symmetry.space_group_name_H-M   'P 1'
#
loop_
_entity.id
_entity.type
_entity.pdbx_description
1 polymer ?
#
loop_
_entity_poly.entity_id
_entity_poly.type
_entity_poly.pdbx_seq_one_letter_code
_entity_poly.pdbx_strand_id
1 'polypeptide(L)' 'MEIYAVEAGIKHFHIHRLRHTFAKIVSEYSESMAETQEALGHSNIKTTQIYVQRLAVKKDKHSKSIRDALKK' A
#
# COMPACT_ATOMS: atom_id res chain seq x y z
N MET A 1 1.97 20.56 7.64
CA MET A 1 2.33 19.22 7.10
C MET A 1 3.68 19.22 6.42
N GLU A 2 3.96 20.18 5.54
CA GLU A 2 5.29 20.28 4.91
C GLU A 2 6.41 20.54 5.94
N ILE A 3 6.13 21.33 6.98
CA ILE A 3 7.03 21.54 8.13
C ILE A 3 7.42 20.21 8.81
N TYR A 4 6.43 19.40 9.20
CA TYR A 4 6.68 18.08 9.79
C TYR A 4 7.44 17.13 8.85
N ALA A 5 7.18 17.22 7.54
CA ALA A 5 7.92 16.42 6.56
C ALA A 5 9.38 16.85 6.46
N VAL A 6 9.67 18.15 6.52
CA VAL A 6 11.02 18.70 6.54
C VAL A 6 11.75 18.31 7.82
N GLU A 7 11.10 18.43 8.98
CA GLU A 7 11.65 17.99 10.28
C GLU A 7 11.96 16.49 10.29
N ALA A 8 11.11 15.67 9.66
CA ALA A 8 11.33 14.24 9.48
C ALA A 8 12.35 13.88 8.38
N GLY A 9 12.96 14.87 7.71
CA GLY A 9 13.93 14.65 6.63
C GLY A 9 13.33 14.11 5.31
N ILE A 10 12.01 14.19 5.14
CA ILE A 10 11.29 13.69 3.96
C ILE A 10 11.30 14.76 2.87
N LYS A 11 12.10 14.53 1.83
CA LYS A 11 12.14 15.38 0.62
C LYS A 11 10.95 15.06 -0.32
N HIS A 12 10.50 16.07 -1.07
CA HIS A 12 9.39 15.96 -2.04
C HIS A 12 8.12 15.34 -1.45
N PHE A 13 7.66 15.94 -0.34
CA PHE A 13 6.44 15.52 0.31
C PHE A 13 5.21 16.06 -0.41
N HIS A 14 4.23 15.18 -0.66
CA HIS A 14 2.90 15.57 -1.13
C HIS A 14 1.87 15.03 -0.16
N ILE A 15 0.83 15.82 0.12
CA ILE A 15 -0.21 15.47 1.11
C ILE A 15 -0.88 14.12 0.84
N HIS A 16 -1.00 13.72 -0.43
CA HIS A 16 -1.55 12.44 -0.85
C HIS A 16 -0.68 11.23 -0.47
N ARG A 17 0.63 11.40 -0.22
CA ARG A 17 1.52 10.30 0.18
C ARG A 17 1.09 9.67 1.51
N LEU A 18 0.58 10.46 2.44
CA LEU A 18 0.09 9.93 3.72
C LEU A 18 -1.10 9.00 3.53
N ARG A 19 -2.04 9.39 2.66
CA ARG A 19 -3.19 8.54 2.29
C ARG A 19 -2.72 7.23 1.63
N HIS A 20 -1.68 7.27 0.80
CA HIS A 20 -1.09 6.05 0.23
C HIS A 20 -0.41 5.17 1.28
N THR A 21 0.37 5.77 2.17
CA THR A 21 1.04 5.05 3.24
C THR A 21 0.01 4.35 4.13
N PHE A 22 -1.06 5.04 4.53
CA PHE A 22 -2.15 4.45 5.31
C PHE A 22 -2.84 3.31 4.56
N ALA A 23 -3.25 3.52 3.31
CA ALA A 23 -3.89 2.49 2.49
C ALA A 23 -3.01 1.23 2.35
N LYS A 24 -1.69 1.40 2.19
CA LYS A 24 -0.74 0.30 2.09
C LYS A 24 -0.66 -0.50 3.38
N ILE A 25 -0.49 0.16 4.52
CA ILE A 25 -0.45 -0.48 5.85
C ILE A 25 -1.72 -1.30 6.09
N VAL A 26 -2.89 -0.70 5.86
CA VAL A 26 -4.17 -1.39 6.07
C VAL A 26 -4.30 -2.58 5.11
N SER A 27 -3.98 -2.40 3.84
CA SER A 27 -4.08 -3.48 2.85
C SER A 27 -3.14 -4.66 3.12
N GLU A 28 -1.96 -4.41 3.69
CA GLU A 28 -1.02 -5.47 4.08
C GLU A 28 -1.48 -6.23 5.31
N TYR A 29 -2.20 -5.55 6.21
CA TYR A 29 -2.70 -6.16 7.43
C TYR A 29 -4.02 -6.92 7.22
N SER A 30 -4.99 -6.32 6.52
CA SER A 30 -6.30 -6.93 6.29
C SER A 30 -6.32 -7.93 5.14
N GLU A 31 -5.33 -7.86 4.24
CA GLU A 31 -5.36 -8.55 2.94
C GLU A 31 -6.65 -8.31 2.14
N SER A 32 -7.40 -7.25 2.47
CA SER A 32 -8.76 -6.98 2.00
C SER A 32 -8.89 -5.56 1.45
N MET A 33 -9.22 -5.49 0.17
CA MET A 33 -9.48 -4.23 -0.53
C MET A 33 -10.70 -3.51 0.06
N ALA A 34 -11.76 -4.25 0.37
CA ALA A 34 -13.01 -3.68 0.88
C ALA A 34 -12.80 -3.01 2.23
N GLU A 35 -12.10 -3.69 3.15
CA GLU A 35 -11.75 -3.12 4.47
C GLU A 35 -10.81 -1.93 4.34
N THR A 36 -9.87 -1.97 3.40
CA THR A 36 -9.00 -0.82 3.13
C THR A 36 -9.79 0.39 2.63
N GLN A 37 -10.83 0.18 1.81
CA GLN A 37 -11.70 1.27 1.34
C GLN A 37 -12.57 1.85 2.45
N GLU A 38 -13.13 0.99 3.30
CA GLU A 38 -13.91 1.39 4.47
C GLU A 38 -13.05 2.21 5.44
N ALA A 39 -11.84 1.74 5.74
CA ALA A 39 -10.88 2.43 6.61
C ALA A 39 -10.46 3.81 6.08
N LEU A 40 -10.51 4.01 4.75
CA LEU A 40 -10.23 5.30 4.11
C LEU A 40 -11.44 6.26 4.11
N GLY A 41 -12.64 5.79 4.48
CA GLY A 41 -13.86 6.60 4.50
C GLY A 41 -14.26 7.12 3.11
N HIS A 42 -13.90 6.43 2.04
CA HIS A 42 -14.15 6.88 0.67
C HIS A 42 -15.59 6.57 0.23
N SER A 43 -16.40 7.60 -0.02
CA SER A 43 -17.76 7.47 -0.59
C SER A 43 -17.79 7.16 -2.09
N ASN A 44 -16.66 7.31 -2.80
CA ASN A 44 -16.52 7.01 -4.23
C ASN A 44 -15.37 6.02 -4.48
N ILE A 45 -15.71 4.83 -4.99
CA ILE A 45 -14.79 3.72 -5.29
C ILE A 45 -13.73 4.08 -6.36
N LYS A 46 -14.04 4.98 -7.31
CA LYS A 46 -13.17 5.26 -8.47
C LYS A 46 -11.83 5.89 -8.11
N THR A 47 -11.73 6.66 -7.03
CA THR A 47 -10.45 7.24 -6.59
C THR A 47 -9.59 6.26 -5.80
N THR A 48 -10.13 5.14 -5.30
CA THR A 48 -9.33 4.14 -4.55
C THR A 48 -8.65 3.13 -5.46
N GLN A 49 -9.28 2.80 -6.59
CA GLN A 49 -8.75 1.83 -7.57
C GLN A 49 -7.36 2.22 -8.10
N ILE A 50 -7.14 3.50 -8.41
CA ILE A 50 -5.84 4.03 -8.89
C ILE A 50 -4.73 3.81 -7.85
N TYR A 51 -5.08 3.80 -6.56
CA TYR A 51 -4.10 3.74 -5.47
C TYR A 51 -3.76 2.32 -5.05
N VAL A 52 -4.72 1.40 -5.07
CA VAL A 52 -4.44 0.02 -4.69
C VAL A 52 -3.92 -0.82 -5.86
N GLN A 53 -4.24 -0.51 -7.12
CA GLN A 53 -3.57 -1.15 -8.26
C GLN A 53 -2.04 -1.03 -8.21
N ARG A 54 -1.52 0.07 -7.66
CA ARG A 54 -0.08 0.27 -7.47
C ARG A 54 0.50 -0.52 -6.29
N LEU A 55 -0.34 -0.97 -5.35
CA LEU A 55 0.03 -1.70 -4.14
C LEU A 55 -0.17 -3.21 -4.24
N ALA A 56 -0.95 -3.66 -5.23
CA ALA A 56 -1.14 -5.06 -5.59
C ALA A 56 0.13 -5.63 -6.24
N VAL A 57 1.24 -5.63 -5.50
CA VAL A 57 2.30 -6.59 -5.69
C VAL A 57 1.65 -7.93 -5.37
N LYS A 58 1.29 -8.72 -6.39
CA LYS A 58 0.87 -10.11 -6.17
C LYS A 58 1.93 -10.74 -5.29
N LYS A 59 1.58 -11.11 -4.05
CA LYS A 59 2.46 -11.89 -3.17
C LYS A 59 2.99 -13.04 -4.01
N ASP A 60 4.30 -13.13 -4.13
CA ASP A 60 4.94 -14.22 -4.84
C ASP A 60 4.66 -15.52 -4.09
N LYS A 61 3.68 -16.28 -4.59
CA LYS A 61 3.22 -17.53 -3.95
C LYS A 61 4.16 -18.69 -4.21
N HIS A 62 5.04 -18.60 -5.23
CA HIS A 62 5.71 -19.76 -5.80
C HIS A 62 7.23 -19.67 -5.81
N SER A 63 7.84 -18.48 -5.82
CA SER A 63 9.31 -18.43 -5.97
C SER A 63 10.05 -18.94 -4.73
N LYS A 64 9.42 -18.98 -3.55
CA LYS A 64 10.00 -19.69 -2.40
C LYS A 64 10.03 -21.20 -2.64
N SER A 65 8.91 -21.81 -3.06
CA SER A 65 8.86 -23.27 -3.29
C SER A 65 9.74 -23.70 -4.48
N ILE A 66 9.80 -22.88 -5.54
CA ILE A 66 10.68 -23.14 -6.70
C ILE A 66 12.15 -23.04 -6.28
N ARG A 67 12.53 -22.04 -5.49
CA ARG A 67 13.91 -21.91 -5.00
C ARG A 67 14.31 -23.10 -4.12
N ASP A 68 13.40 -23.62 -3.30
CA ASP A 68 13.67 -24.79 -2.45
C ASP A 68 13.76 -26.10 -3.27
N ALA A 69 12.98 -26.22 -4.35
CA ALA A 69 13.04 -27.37 -5.27
C ALA A 69 14.33 -27.39 -6.11
N LEU A 70 14.88 -26.22 -6.46
CA LEU A 70 16.12 -26.08 -7.24
C LEU A 70 17.40 -26.27 -6.42
N LYS A 71 17.30 -26.30 -5.08
CA LYS A 71 18.45 -26.52 -4.17
C LYS A 71 18.67 -27.99 -3.79
N LYS A 72 17.83 -28.90 -4.28
CA LYS A 72 18.04 -30.36 -4.23
C LYS A 72 18.80 -30.82 -5.46
#